data_AF-A0A942A1M9-F1
#
_entry.id   AF-A0A942A1M9-F1
#
_cell.length_a   1.000
_cell.length_b   1.000
_cell.length_c   1.000
_cell.angle_alpha   90.00
_cell.angle_beta   90.00
_cell.angle_gamma   90.00
#
_symmetry.space_group_name_H-M   'P 1'
#
loop_
_entity.id
_entity.type
_entity.pdbx_description
1 polymer ?
#
loop_
_entity_poly.entity_id
_entity_poly.type
_entity_poly.pdbx_seq_one_letter_code
_entity_poly.pdbx_strand_id
1 'polypeptide(L)' 'MEDKADDNLKHLMAQIEVEQGLRFLNEILPQCMDLQKTMAQLMHNFYASLCKEGFTNHQALEIIKTHGTGLNSNLNGES' A
#
# COMPACT_ATOMS: atom_id res chain seq x y z
N MET A 1 0.34 -45.73 -16.87
CA MET A 1 -0.90 -44.94 -16.96
C MET A 1 -1.11 -44.06 -15.71
N GLU A 2 -0.41 -44.34 -14.59
CA GLU A 2 -0.39 -43.51 -13.37
C GLU A 2 0.21 -42.10 -13.55
N ASP A 3 1.24 -41.95 -14.39
CA ASP A 3 2.03 -40.71 -14.51
C ASP A 3 1.22 -39.48 -15.00
N LYS A 4 0.32 -39.69 -15.96
CA LYS A 4 -0.49 -38.59 -16.54
C LYS A 4 -1.60 -38.10 -15.61
N ALA A 5 -2.11 -38.97 -14.73
CA ALA A 5 -3.17 -38.60 -13.82
C ALA A 5 -2.63 -37.74 -12.66
N ASP A 6 -1.43 -38.07 -12.17
CA ASP A 6 -0.72 -37.31 -11.14
C ASP A 6 -0.30 -35.92 -11.65
N ASP A 7 0.20 -35.82 -12.89
CA ASP A 7 0.54 -34.54 -13.51
C ASP A 7 -0.68 -33.63 -13.71
N ASN A 8 -1.81 -34.19 -14.12
CA ASN A 8 -3.06 -33.43 -14.26
C ASN A 8 -3.56 -32.92 -12.90
N LEU A 9 -3.41 -33.72 -11.84
CA LEU A 9 -3.80 -33.32 -10.50
C LEU A 9 -2.92 -32.18 -9.97
N LYS A 10 -1.60 -32.28 -10.15
CA LYS A 10 -0.67 -31.19 -9.80
C LYS A 10 -0.99 -29.90 -10.53
N HIS A 11 -1.31 -29.99 -11.83
CA HIS A 11 -1.68 -28.82 -12.62
C HIS A 11 -2.98 -28.17 -12.11
N LEU A 12 -3.99 -28.99 -11.78
CA LEU A 12 -5.24 -28.50 -11.21
C LEU A 12 -5.04 -27.85 -9.84
N MET A 13 -4.22 -28.44 -8.97
CA MET A 13 -3.90 -27.84 -7.66
C MET A 13 -3.20 -26.48 -7.80
N ALA A 14 -2.24 -26.36 -8.72
CA ALA A 14 -1.57 -25.09 -8.99
C ALA A 14 -2.55 -24.02 -9.51
N GLN A 15 -3.52 -24.39 -10.36
CA GLN A 15 -4.56 -23.47 -10.82
C GLN A 15 -5.43 -22.98 -9.66
N ILE A 16 -5.85 -23.89 -8.77
CA ILE A 16 -6.66 -23.56 -7.59
C ILE A 16 -5.90 -22.60 -6.66
N GLU A 17 -4.61 -22.84 -6.42
CA GLU A 17 -3.78 -21.96 -5.58
C GLU A 17 -3.68 -20.54 -6.17
N VAL A 18 -3.49 -20.43 -7.48
CA VAL A 18 -3.48 -19.13 -8.17
C VAL A 18 -4.83 -18.43 -8.05
N GLU A 19 -5.94 -19.12 -8.27
CA GLU A 19 -7.29 -18.56 -8.15
C GLU A 19 -7.59 -18.07 -6.73
N GLN A 20 -7.18 -18.83 -5.70
CA GLN A 20 -7.31 -18.43 -4.30
C GLN A 20 -6.46 -17.19 -3.99
N GLY A 21 -5.22 -17.14 -4.49
CA GLY A 21 -4.36 -15.97 -4.38
C GLY A 21 -4.98 -14.73 -5.01
N LEU A 22 -5.53 -14.86 -6.23
CA LEU A 22 -6.22 -13.77 -6.92
C LEU A 22 -7.47 -13.31 -6.18
N ARG A 23 -8.24 -14.24 -5.61
CA ARG A 23 -9.42 -13.90 -4.81
C ARG A 23 -9.04 -13.12 -3.56
N PHE A 24 -8.02 -13.56 -2.85
CA PHE A 24 -7.49 -12.84 -1.69
C PHE A 24 -7.04 -11.42 -2.07
N LEU A 25 -6.29 -11.28 -3.17
CA LEU A 25 -5.88 -9.95 -3.67
C LEU A 25 -7.09 -9.07 -3.97
N ASN A 26 -8.12 -9.61 -4.63
CA ASN A 26 -9.35 -8.86 -4.91
C ASN A 26 -10.10 -8.42 -3.64
N GLU A 27 -9.99 -9.17 -2.55
CA GLU A 27 -10.60 -8.81 -1.26
C GLU A 27 -9.85 -7.69 -0.54
N ILE A 28 -8.51 -7.64 -0.66
CA ILE A 28 -7.68 -6.64 0.03
C ILE A 28 -7.45 -5.37 -0.79
N LEU A 29 -7.44 -5.46 -2.13
CA LEU A 29 -7.13 -4.34 -3.02
C LEU A 29 -8.01 -3.10 -2.78
N PRO A 30 -9.34 -3.21 -2.61
CA PRO A 30 -10.18 -2.06 -2.31
C PRO A 30 -9.78 -1.36 -1.01
N GLN A 31 -9.42 -2.13 0.03
CA GLN A 31 -8.99 -1.58 1.32
C GLN A 31 -7.65 -0.85 1.18
N CYS A 32 -6.71 -1.40 0.39
CA CYS A 32 -5.46 -0.73 0.06
C CYS A 32 -5.69 0.59 -0.70
N MET A 33 -6.64 0.60 -1.65
CA MET A 33 -6.99 1.81 -2.40
C MET A 33 -7.62 2.87 -1.49
N ASP A 34 -8.50 2.49 -0.57
CA ASP A 34 -9.14 3.41 0.36
C ASP A 34 -8.14 3.95 1.40
N LEU A 35 -7.19 3.12 1.84
CA LEU A 35 -6.07 3.58 2.65
C LEU A 35 -5.22 4.61 1.89
N GLN A 36 -4.88 4.34 0.62
CA GLN A 36 -4.12 5.27 -0.21
C GLN A 36 -4.84 6.61 -0.37
N LYS A 37 -6.16 6.60 -0.64
CA LYS A 37 -6.97 7.83 -0.72
C LYS A 37 -6.95 8.61 0.60
N THR A 38 -7.11 7.90 1.72
CA THR A 38 -7.10 8.51 3.06
C THR A 38 -5.75 9.19 3.34
N MET A 39 -4.64 8.50 3.05
CA MET A 39 -3.30 9.07 3.20
C MET A 39 -3.10 10.32 2.34
N ALA A 40 -3.52 10.27 1.07
CA ALA A 40 -3.41 11.42 0.17
C ALA A 40 -4.22 12.63 0.69
N GLN A 41 -5.42 12.41 1.21
CA GLN A 41 -6.25 13.46 1.79
C GLN A 41 -5.59 14.08 3.04
N LEU A 42 -5.02 13.24 3.91
CA LEU A 42 -4.32 13.71 5.11
C LEU A 42 -3.08 14.55 4.76
N MET A 43 -2.26 14.10 3.79
CA MET A 43 -1.11 14.86 3.31
C MET A 43 -1.54 16.20 2.68
N HIS A 44 -2.62 16.21 1.91
CA HIS A 44 -3.16 17.43 1.33
C HIS A 44 -3.68 18.40 2.42
N ASN A 45 -4.39 17.90 3.42
CA ASN A 45 -4.85 18.72 4.54
C ASN A 45 -3.68 19.31 5.31
N PHE A 46 -2.63 18.52 5.55
CA PHE A 46 -1.43 19.00 6.22
C PHE A 46 -0.71 20.08 5.40
N TYR A 47 -0.56 19.88 4.08
CA TYR A 47 -0.08 20.90 3.15
C TYR A 47 -0.86 22.20 3.25
N ALA A 48 -2.19 22.12 3.14
CA ALA A 48 -3.05 23.28 3.15
C ALA A 48 -2.94 24.05 4.48
N SER A 49 -2.82 23.34 5.61
CA SER A 49 -2.59 23.94 6.92
C SER A 49 -1.24 24.67 6.98
N LEU A 50 -0.15 24.05 6.50
CA LEU A 50 1.17 24.70 6.46
C LEU A 50 1.14 25.98 5.62
N CYS A 51 0.51 25.95 4.44
CA CYS A 51 0.38 27.16 3.62
C CYS A 51 -0.44 28.26 4.31
N LYS A 52 -1.48 27.90 5.08
CA LYS A 52 -2.28 28.88 5.86
C LYS A 52 -1.48 29.53 6.99
N GLU A 53 -0.55 28.79 7.59
CA GLU A 53 0.37 29.29 8.62
C GLU A 53 1.51 30.14 8.04
N GLY A 54 1.53 30.37 6.72
CA GLY A 54 2.49 31.26 6.05
C GLY A 54 3.72 30.57 5.47
N PHE A 55 3.78 29.23 5.48
CA PHE A 55 4.85 28.51 4.79
C PHE A 55 4.68 28.60 3.27
N THR A 56 5.78 28.79 2.56
CA THR A 56 5.77 28.71 1.09
C THR A 56 5.44 27.29 0.64
N ASN A 57 4.91 27.14 -0.58
CA ASN A 57 4.63 25.83 -1.17
C ASN A 57 5.85 24.89 -1.10
N HIS A 58 7.06 25.42 -1.35
CA HIS A 58 8.28 24.63 -1.29
C HIS A 58 8.57 24.11 0.12
N GLN A 59 8.49 24.98 1.13
CA GLN A 59 8.70 24.59 2.53
C GLN A 59 7.65 23.56 2.99
N ALA A 60 6.38 23.76 2.63
CA ALA A 60 5.32 22.82 2.99
C ALA A 60 5.55 21.44 2.37
N LEU A 61 5.99 21.37 1.11
CA LEU A 61 6.32 20.10 0.45
C LEU A 61 7.53 19.39 1.09
N GLU A 62 8.57 20.11 1.49
CA GLU A 62 9.73 19.51 2.19
C GLU A 62 9.34 18.94 3.57
N ILE A 63 8.46 19.64 4.30
CA ILE A 63 7.93 19.17 5.59
C ILE A 63 7.11 17.89 5.38
N ILE A 64 6.24 17.84 4.37
CA ILE A 64 5.41 16.65 4.08
C ILE A 64 6.26 15.47 3.63
N LYS A 65 7.30 15.67 2.81
CA LYS A 65 8.21 14.58 2.44
C LYS A 65 8.89 13.98 3.67
N THR A 66 9.25 14.83 4.63
CA THR A 66 9.96 14.40 5.84
C THR A 66 9.04 13.77 6.87
N HIS A 67 7.81 14.26 7.03
CA HIS A 67 6.93 13.88 8.15
C HIS A 67 5.55 13.35 7.73
N GLY A 68 5.10 13.60 6.51
CA GLY A 68 3.74 13.33 6.04
C GLY A 68 3.38 11.86 5.88
N THR A 69 4.37 10.96 5.83
CA THR A 69 4.13 9.51 5.80
C THR A 69 4.29 8.85 7.17
N GLY A 70 4.88 9.54 8.16
CA GLY A 70 5.28 8.93 9.44
C GLY A 70 6.28 7.78 9.33
N LEU A 71 6.79 7.47 8.12
CA LEU A 71 7.71 6.36 7.88
C LEU A 71 9.13 6.67 8.35
N ASN A 72 9.54 7.94 8.35
CA ASN A 72 10.85 8.36 8.84
C ASN A 72 11.00 8.19 10.36
N SER A 73 9.90 8.23 11.12
CA SER A 73 9.90 7.98 12.57
C SER A 73 10.25 6.53 12.94
N ASN A 74 10.00 5.58 12.01
CA ASN A 74 10.30 4.15 12.21
C ASN A 74 11.64 3.72 11.62
N LEU A 75 12.31 4.59 10.86
CA LEU A 75 13.63 4.31 10.27
C LEU A 75 14.78 4.87 11.12
N ASN A 76 14.51 5.91 11.91
CA ASN A 76 15.44 6.41 12.93
C ASN A 76 15.20 5.68 14.25
N GLY A 77 15.43 4.37 14.27
CA GLY A 77 15.28 3.54 15.46
C GLY A 77 15.85 4.21 16.70
N GLU A 78 14.96 4.73 17.55
CA GLU A 78 15.29 5.01 18.94
C GLU A 78 15.36 3.64 19.64
N SER A 79 16.58 3.12 19.71
CA SER A 79 17.05 2.20 20.74
C SER A 79 17.68 2.99 21.88
#